data_AF-A0A9P6SUJ2-F1
#
_entry.id   AF-A0A9P6SUJ2-F1
#
_cell.length_a   1.000
_cell.length_b   1.000
_cell.length_c   1.000
_cell.angle_alpha   90.00
_cell.angle_beta   90.00
_cell.angle_gamma   90.00
#
_symmetry.space_group_name_H-M   'P 1'
#
loop_
_entity.id
_entity.type
_entity.pdbx_description
1 polymer ?
#
loop_
_entity_poly.entity_id
_entity_poly.type
_entity_poly.pdbx_seq_one_letter_code
_entity_poly.pdbx_strand_id
1 'polypeptide(L)'
;MALGGKFPDHCTAPSQVLYAGQYAAMLASPFVVPLTSGLLDSAHQTLVASLLLAMSNLISLGLFEERLTMVFNGNGSRIFRNLFMMIVVLVLALRQLLGFIFSRAMGWQFPPLFFSDSMHECNLGLAPFLFALLVIQALFPESSLPSAFKTPTSFLTFRRIYLQIVLCLLNVIPKTIVWWAGTGLAVGFLVALAVSYQRRMGRWGGKVKTSAFERHQWESDPVVLVNEEEQFLFLTKEIDEELQDSFEASPSTPYFNDIDATGPTSIQQERKLSYTLCKAVLYILPVIGILFFILVGCNQLHSFKPDISSDLLNEAIEPQTPFLLTLVLMTAPRKNGASYIKQTLTSYLDNFPDEAVDPLYSRIQIVVYTHFTEFEQYDEAKAYFDTIPKARKHVKWVREEGSEMNQRKHLISAIRKVGTAEDTVYLGIMEDDFPFCAGGWQEMLNTIYEANRQVPDHCGAFITTGGSGLIFKRSVALTATFILENDVRVHERGGLATPPDVSLQNCMLGKHDYCSSCAGTMVVSKTLLQGHLGYNTSTSGDGYHHSQFQCGWRHPF
;
A
#
# COMPACT_ATOMS: atom_id res chain seq x y z
N MET A 1 34.37 10.10 0.85
CA MET A 1 32.99 9.64 0.54
C MET A 1 32.10 10.85 0.47
N ALA A 2 31.89 11.39 -0.73
CA ALA A 2 31.03 12.54 -0.94
C ALA A 2 29.57 12.08 -0.89
N LEU A 3 28.83 12.51 0.13
CA LEU A 3 27.36 12.56 0.13
C LEU A 3 26.86 13.66 -0.83
N GLY A 4 27.49 13.79 -2.00
CA GLY A 4 27.11 14.67 -3.10
C GLY A 4 26.18 13.98 -4.10
N GLY A 5 25.63 12.82 -3.75
CA GLY A 5 24.48 12.26 -4.44
C GLY A 5 23.29 13.16 -4.13
N LYS A 6 22.66 13.74 -5.16
CA LYS A 6 21.39 14.46 -5.04
C LYS A 6 20.50 13.67 -4.10
N PHE A 7 20.14 14.25 -2.95
CA PHE A 7 19.00 13.74 -2.22
C PHE A 7 17.87 13.67 -3.24
N PRO A 8 17.21 12.51 -3.43
CA PRO A 8 16.28 12.38 -4.53
C PRO A 8 15.24 13.48 -4.38
N ASP A 9 15.03 14.25 -5.45
CA ASP A 9 14.09 15.39 -5.49
C ASP A 9 12.63 14.94 -5.25
N HIS A 10 12.44 13.63 -5.13
CA HIS A 10 11.23 12.94 -4.74
C HIS A 10 11.56 11.98 -3.60
N CYS A 11 10.65 11.83 -2.63
CA CYS A 11 10.75 10.69 -1.73
C CYS A 11 10.68 9.42 -2.58
N THR A 12 11.63 8.50 -2.39
CA THR A 12 11.70 7.25 -3.13
C THR A 12 10.54 6.35 -2.72
N ALA A 13 9.40 6.50 -3.39
CA ALA A 13 8.39 5.47 -3.50
C ALA A 13 9.02 4.38 -4.41
N PRO A 14 9.18 3.12 -3.98
CA PRO A 14 9.62 2.03 -4.83
C PRO A 14 8.54 1.60 -5.82
N SER A 15 7.74 2.54 -6.34
CA SER A 15 6.83 2.27 -7.47
C SER A 15 7.62 1.86 -8.71
N GLN A 16 8.92 2.15 -8.73
CA GLN A 16 9.90 1.58 -9.63
C GLN A 16 10.80 0.67 -8.81
N VAL A 17 11.09 -0.52 -9.34
CA VAL A 17 12.11 -1.48 -8.89
C VAL A 17 13.16 -0.81 -7.97
N LEU A 18 13.24 -1.20 -6.70
CA LEU A 18 14.23 -0.65 -5.75
C LEU A 18 15.64 -0.80 -6.33
N TYR A 19 16.21 0.30 -6.82
CA TYR A 19 17.61 0.32 -7.20
C TYR A 19 18.45 0.28 -5.92
N ALA A 20 19.54 -0.48 -5.93
CA ALA A 20 20.41 -0.66 -4.76
C ALA A 20 20.92 0.67 -4.15
N GLY A 21 20.89 1.77 -4.91
CA GLY A 21 21.23 3.11 -4.42
C GLY A 21 20.15 3.84 -3.61
N GLN A 22 18.89 3.38 -3.64
CA GLN A 22 17.75 4.10 -3.04
C GLN A 22 17.44 3.70 -1.59
N TYR A 23 18.09 2.66 -1.04
CA TYR A 23 17.88 2.23 0.34
C TYR A 23 18.17 3.33 1.37
N ALA A 24 19.18 4.17 1.12
CA ALA A 24 19.52 5.28 2.02
C ALA A 24 18.39 6.32 2.08
N ALA A 25 17.80 6.69 0.94
CA ALA A 25 16.67 7.62 0.88
C ALA A 25 15.44 7.03 1.56
N MET A 26 15.19 5.72 1.37
CA MET A 26 14.10 5.00 1.99
C MET A 26 14.23 4.96 3.53
N LEU A 27 15.43 4.74 4.06
CA LEU A 27 15.74 4.80 5.50
C LEU A 27 15.70 6.22 6.05
N ALA A 28 16.12 7.22 5.26
CA ALA A 28 16.13 8.62 5.68
C ALA A 28 14.74 9.27 5.62
N SER A 29 13.81 8.73 4.81
CA SER A 29 12.49 9.35 4.55
C SER A 29 11.72 9.82 5.79
N PRO A 30 11.67 9.09 6.92
CA PRO A 30 10.97 9.57 8.13
C PRO A 30 11.57 10.83 8.74
N PHE A 31 12.84 11.10 8.46
CA PHE A 31 13.57 12.25 9.01
C PHE A 31 13.54 13.44 8.07
N VAL A 32 12.94 13.29 6.88
CA VAL A 32 12.83 14.36 5.89
C VAL A 32 11.58 15.19 6.17
N VAL A 33 11.77 16.50 6.33
CA VAL A 33 10.72 17.51 6.22
C VAL A 33 10.93 18.25 4.91
N PRO A 34 9.94 18.30 4.00
CA PRO A 34 10.10 18.99 2.73
C PRO A 34 10.08 20.50 2.98
N LEU A 35 11.22 21.16 2.82
CA LEU A 35 11.34 22.62 2.98
C LEU A 35 11.75 23.34 1.69
N THR A 36 12.22 22.58 0.69
CA THR A 36 12.58 23.11 -0.63
C THR A 36 11.38 22.99 -1.58
N SER A 37 11.27 23.89 -2.56
CA SER A 37 10.15 23.87 -3.53
C SER A 37 10.00 22.52 -4.23
N GLY A 38 11.10 21.92 -4.71
CA GLY A 38 11.05 20.60 -5.36
C GLY A 38 10.51 19.49 -4.46
N LEU A 39 10.92 19.46 -3.18
CA LEU A 39 10.40 18.47 -2.23
C LEU A 39 8.95 18.77 -1.82
N LEU A 40 8.57 20.05 -1.73
CA LEU A 40 7.19 20.46 -1.45
C LEU A 40 6.25 20.02 -2.58
N ASP A 41 6.65 20.26 -3.83
CA ASP A 41 5.89 19.87 -5.02
C ASP A 41 5.75 18.35 -5.10
N SER A 42 6.85 17.60 -4.90
CA SER A 42 6.83 16.13 -4.87
C SER A 42 6.02 15.56 -3.69
N ALA A 43 6.06 16.23 -2.54
CA ALA A 43 5.26 15.87 -1.38
C ALA A 43 3.78 16.25 -1.52
N HIS A 44 3.42 17.07 -2.51
CA HIS A 44 2.14 17.77 -2.60
C HIS A 44 1.80 18.53 -1.30
N GLN A 45 2.80 19.18 -0.69
CA GLN A 45 2.64 19.93 0.55
C GLN A 45 2.88 21.42 0.34
N THR A 46 2.17 22.24 1.11
CA THR A 46 2.50 23.65 1.25
C THR A 46 3.61 23.84 2.28
N LEU A 47 4.43 24.89 2.11
CA LEU A 47 5.48 25.23 3.09
C LEU A 47 4.92 25.33 4.53
N VAL A 48 3.71 25.88 4.68
CA VAL A 48 3.04 25.99 5.99
C VAL A 48 2.75 24.61 6.57
N ALA A 49 2.21 23.68 5.79
CA ALA A 49 1.94 22.31 6.26
C ALA A 49 3.23 21.60 6.68
N SER A 50 4.33 21.79 5.93
CA SER A 50 5.62 21.17 6.23
C SER A 50 6.30 21.78 7.46
N LEU A 51 6.15 23.09 7.68
CA LEU A 51 6.61 23.74 8.91
C LEU A 51 5.80 23.28 10.12
N LEU A 52 4.47 23.17 9.99
CA LEU A 52 3.61 22.63 11.05
C LEU A 52 3.97 21.18 11.37
N LEU A 53 4.27 20.37 10.36
CA LEU A 53 4.75 19.00 10.52
C LEU A 53 6.09 18.95 11.27
N ALA A 54 7.06 19.79 10.90
CA ALA A 54 8.35 19.88 11.59
C ALA A 54 8.20 20.28 13.05
N MET A 55 7.41 21.32 13.32
CA MET A 55 7.14 21.80 14.67
C MET A 55 6.40 20.74 15.50
N SER A 56 5.39 20.08 14.91
CA SER A 56 4.67 18.99 15.57
C SER A 56 5.61 17.83 15.93
N ASN A 57 6.52 17.44 15.02
CA ASN A 57 7.52 16.41 15.27
C ASN A 57 8.45 16.77 16.44
N LEU A 58 9.02 17.99 16.43
CA LEU A 58 9.94 18.45 17.47
C LEU A 58 9.25 18.57 18.82
N ILE A 59 8.06 19.17 18.87
CA ILE A 59 7.28 19.32 20.10
C ILE A 59 6.89 17.94 20.64
N SER A 60 6.39 17.04 19.79
CA SER A 60 6.02 15.69 20.22
C SER A 60 7.22 14.94 20.79
N LEU A 61 8.37 14.98 20.12
CA LEU A 61 9.58 14.30 20.58
C LEU A 61 10.07 14.88 21.91
N GLY A 62 10.07 16.20 22.06
CA GLY A 62 10.42 16.87 23.32
C GLY A 62 9.50 16.48 24.47
N LEU A 63 8.18 16.43 24.22
CA LEU A 63 7.19 15.99 25.21
C LEU A 63 7.40 14.50 25.59
N PHE A 64 7.70 13.63 24.62
CA PHE A 64 7.99 12.22 24.91
C PHE A 64 9.30 12.06 25.68
N GLU A 65 10.35 12.81 25.33
CA GLU A 65 11.62 12.79 26.06
C GLU A 65 11.39 13.23 27.51
N GLU A 66 10.80 14.40 27.74
CA GLU A 66 10.51 14.91 29.09
C GLU A 66 9.74 13.88 29.92
N ARG A 67 8.69 13.27 29.35
CA ARG A 67 7.88 12.27 30.04
C ARG A 67 8.63 10.99 30.35
N LEU A 68 9.25 10.38 29.34
CA LEU A 68 9.90 9.08 29.53
C LEU A 68 11.19 9.20 30.35
N THR A 69 11.90 10.32 30.29
CA THR A 69 13.08 10.55 31.14
C THR A 69 12.71 10.64 32.62
N MET A 70 11.58 11.28 32.98
CA MET A 70 11.05 11.26 34.35
C MET A 70 10.71 9.83 34.81
N VAL A 71 10.11 9.02 33.92
CA VAL A 71 9.73 7.63 34.23
C VAL A 71 10.95 6.73 34.46
N PHE A 72 12.09 7.03 33.83
CA PHE A 72 13.27 6.16 33.87
C PHE A 72 14.29 6.47 34.98
N ASN A 73 14.12 7.54 35.77
CA ASN A 73 14.97 7.94 36.91
C ASN A 73 16.51 7.90 36.66
N GLY A 74 17.19 9.05 36.68
CA GLY A 74 18.66 9.13 36.52
C GLY A 74 19.09 9.60 35.13
N ASN A 75 20.01 8.90 34.45
CA ASN A 75 20.52 9.19 33.08
C ASN A 75 19.44 9.04 31.98
N GLY A 76 18.25 9.60 32.20
CA GLY A 76 17.04 9.40 31.42
C GLY A 76 17.25 9.70 29.94
N SER A 77 17.90 10.82 29.59
CA SER A 77 18.11 11.19 28.18
C SER A 77 18.93 10.14 27.42
N ARG A 78 19.94 9.52 28.06
CA ARG A 78 20.71 8.41 27.44
C ARG A 78 19.84 7.18 27.21
N ILE A 79 18.98 6.83 28.18
CA ILE A 79 18.06 5.70 28.06
C ILE A 79 17.02 5.97 26.97
N PHE A 80 16.42 7.16 26.97
CA PHE A 80 15.47 7.59 25.96
C PHE A 80 16.07 7.55 24.55
N ARG A 81 17.28 8.09 24.35
CA ARG A 81 17.97 8.03 23.05
C ARG A 81 18.19 6.58 22.59
N ASN A 82 18.63 5.70 23.48
CA ASN A 82 18.85 4.30 23.14
C ASN A 82 17.52 3.58 22.81
N LEU A 83 16.47 3.86 23.57
CA LEU A 83 15.13 3.35 23.33
C LEU A 83 14.59 3.82 21.99
N PHE A 84 14.71 5.11 21.68
CA PHE A 84 14.29 5.70 20.43
C PHE A 84 15.02 5.10 19.23
N MET A 85 16.35 4.95 19.30
CA MET A 85 17.13 4.30 18.23
C MET A 85 16.69 2.85 18.01
N MET A 86 16.40 2.11 19.10
CA MET A 86 15.88 0.74 18.99
C MET A 86 14.49 0.71 18.34
N ILE A 87 13.59 1.62 18.72
CA ILE A 87 12.28 1.77 18.07
C ILE A 87 12.44 2.06 16.58
N VAL A 88 13.33 2.99 16.21
CA VAL A 88 13.59 3.33 14.80
C VAL A 88 13.98 2.09 14.00
N VAL A 89 14.94 1.30 14.50
CA VAL A 89 15.40 0.07 13.82
C VAL A 89 14.26 -0.95 13.70
N LEU A 90 13.52 -1.20 14.78
CA LEU A 90 12.43 -2.18 14.78
C LEU A 90 11.26 -1.77 13.87
N VAL A 91 10.87 -0.49 13.88
CA VAL A 91 9.83 0.05 12.98
C VAL A 91 10.26 -0.11 11.52
N LEU A 92 11.49 0.28 11.18
CA LEU A 92 12.00 0.15 9.82
C LEU A 92 12.06 -1.32 9.38
N ALA A 93 12.51 -2.23 10.25
CA ALA A 93 12.57 -3.66 9.96
C ALA A 93 11.17 -4.28 9.79
N LEU A 94 10.25 -4.01 10.71
CA LEU A 94 8.87 -4.50 10.63
C LEU A 94 8.17 -3.95 9.39
N ARG A 95 8.41 -2.70 9.02
CA ARG A 95 7.91 -2.12 7.78
C ARG A 95 8.39 -2.89 6.56
N GLN A 96 9.69 -3.17 6.44
CA GLN A 96 10.20 -3.96 5.30
C GLN A 96 9.57 -5.34 5.25
N LEU A 97 9.41 -5.97 6.41
CA LEU A 97 8.76 -7.28 6.51
C LEU A 97 7.30 -7.23 6.06
N LEU A 98 6.49 -6.31 6.61
CA LEU A 98 5.09 -6.17 6.22
C LEU A 98 4.95 -5.76 4.76
N GLY A 99 5.83 -4.88 4.29
CA GLY A 99 5.94 -4.51 2.89
C GLY A 99 6.15 -5.73 2.00
N PHE A 100 7.15 -6.55 2.31
CA PHE A 100 7.40 -7.81 1.60
C PHE A 100 6.21 -8.76 1.67
N ILE A 101 5.60 -8.92 2.85
CA ILE A 101 4.46 -9.81 3.06
C ILE A 101 3.26 -9.37 2.19
N PHE A 102 2.88 -8.09 2.25
CA PHE A 102 1.72 -7.55 1.55
C PHE A 102 1.94 -7.32 0.06
N SER A 103 3.19 -7.27 -0.41
CA SER A 103 3.50 -7.06 -1.82
C SER A 103 3.96 -8.30 -2.58
N ARG A 104 4.73 -9.19 -1.94
CA ARG A 104 5.38 -10.34 -2.58
C ARG A 104 4.92 -11.67 -2.01
N ALA A 105 4.83 -11.81 -0.69
CA ALA A 105 4.63 -13.12 -0.08
C ALA A 105 3.17 -13.62 -0.14
N MET A 106 2.20 -12.75 0.14
CA MET A 106 0.78 -13.16 0.18
C MET A 106 0.10 -13.15 -1.19
N GLY A 107 0.82 -12.75 -2.24
CA GLY A 107 0.24 -12.60 -3.57
C GLY A 107 -1.00 -11.69 -3.56
N TRP A 108 -1.96 -12.01 -4.41
CA TRP A 108 -3.03 -11.10 -4.85
C TRP A 108 -4.40 -11.35 -4.20
N GLN A 109 -4.47 -12.21 -3.18
CA GLN A 109 -5.73 -12.55 -2.50
C GLN A 109 -6.06 -11.63 -1.31
N PHE A 110 -5.26 -10.58 -1.07
CA PHE A 110 -5.45 -9.77 0.12
C PHE A 110 -6.54 -8.71 -0.05
N PRO A 111 -7.38 -8.44 0.97
CA PRO A 111 -8.49 -7.51 0.84
C PRO A 111 -8.00 -6.11 0.47
N PRO A 112 -8.74 -5.34 -0.36
CA PRO A 112 -8.39 -3.97 -0.74
C PRO A 112 -8.09 -3.05 0.46
N LEU A 113 -8.69 -3.34 1.63
CA LEU A 113 -8.46 -2.63 2.89
C LEU A 113 -6.98 -2.62 3.32
N PHE A 114 -6.26 -3.68 2.98
CA PHE A 114 -4.84 -3.86 3.27
C PHE A 114 -3.94 -3.64 2.05
N PHE A 115 -4.55 -3.34 0.91
CA PHE A 115 -3.85 -2.97 -0.30
C PHE A 115 -3.38 -1.53 -0.17
N SER A 116 -2.25 -1.38 0.50
CA SER A 116 -1.61 -0.10 0.66
C SER A 116 -0.34 -0.04 -0.14
N ASP A 117 -0.08 1.16 -0.61
CA ASP A 117 1.21 1.56 -1.11
C ASP A 117 2.27 1.55 0.00
N SER A 118 2.15 0.87 1.14
CA SER A 118 3.00 0.98 2.34
C SER A 118 4.51 0.84 2.10
N MET A 119 4.91 0.00 1.14
CA MET A 119 6.31 -0.04 0.66
C MET A 119 6.69 1.24 -0.08
N HIS A 120 5.74 1.83 -0.79
CA HIS A 120 5.72 3.03 -1.63
C HIS A 120 5.23 4.31 -0.98
N GLU A 121 4.76 4.24 0.26
CA GLU A 121 4.40 5.38 1.07
C GLU A 121 5.68 6.06 1.51
N CYS A 122 6.00 7.13 0.80
CA CYS A 122 6.95 8.13 1.22
C CYS A 122 6.50 8.68 2.56
N ASN A 123 7.21 8.34 3.62
CA ASN A 123 6.96 8.96 4.91
C ASN A 123 7.63 10.33 4.94
N LEU A 124 6.89 11.30 5.44
CA LEU A 124 7.37 12.65 5.71
C LEU A 124 7.11 12.87 7.20
N GLY A 125 8.17 12.78 8.01
CA GLY A 125 8.09 12.98 9.45
C GLY A 125 8.13 11.70 10.32
N LEU A 126 8.09 11.93 11.63
CA LEU A 126 8.42 10.92 12.65
C LEU A 126 7.21 10.13 13.15
N ALA A 127 6.04 10.30 12.54
CA ALA A 127 4.78 9.65 12.90
C ALA A 127 4.90 8.20 13.42
N PRO A 128 5.49 7.25 12.68
CA PRO A 128 5.56 5.85 13.15
C PRO A 128 6.32 5.71 14.48
N PHE A 129 7.38 6.50 14.68
CA PHE A 129 8.13 6.49 15.93
C PHE A 129 7.37 7.20 17.05
N LEU A 130 6.64 8.27 16.74
CA LEU A 130 5.78 8.96 17.69
C LEU A 130 4.62 8.07 18.16
N PHE A 131 3.99 7.30 17.26
CA PHE A 131 2.97 6.31 17.62
C PHE A 131 3.55 5.18 18.48
N ALA A 132 4.77 4.73 18.21
CA ALA A 132 5.44 3.76 19.08
C ALA A 132 5.68 4.32 20.49
N LEU A 133 6.18 5.56 20.60
CA LEU A 133 6.38 6.25 21.87
C LEU A 133 5.06 6.51 22.61
N LEU A 134 3.98 6.82 21.88
CA LEU A 134 2.64 7.00 22.44
C LEU A 134 2.14 5.73 23.14
N VAL A 135 2.32 4.57 22.50
CA VAL A 135 1.93 3.27 23.09
C VAL A 135 2.79 2.95 24.32
N ILE A 136 4.10 3.19 24.26
CA ILE A 136 5.00 3.00 25.40
C ILE A 136 4.59 3.89 26.57
N GLN A 137 4.30 5.17 26.32
CA GLN A 137 3.85 6.10 27.35
C GLN A 137 2.50 5.68 27.96
N ALA A 138 1.57 5.15 27.16
CA ALA A 138 0.27 4.67 27.65
C ALA A 138 0.39 3.53 28.67
N LEU A 139 1.46 2.71 28.62
CA LEU A 139 1.69 1.64 29.59
C LEU A 139 2.24 2.13 30.94
N PHE A 140 2.84 3.33 30.98
CA PHE A 140 3.41 3.92 32.19
C PHE A 140 2.67 5.19 32.60
N PRO A 141 1.36 5.11 32.96
CA PRO A 141 0.63 6.27 33.45
C PRO A 141 1.28 6.79 34.74
N GLU A 142 1.32 8.13 34.91
CA GLU A 142 1.86 8.81 36.09
C GLU A 142 1.17 8.32 37.38
N SER A 143 1.71 7.27 37.99
CA SER A 143 1.23 6.75 39.27
C SER A 143 2.02 7.29 40.46
N SER A 144 2.96 8.22 40.23
CA SER A 144 4.04 8.51 41.20
C SER A 144 4.12 9.95 41.70
N LEU A 145 3.13 10.82 41.49
CA LEU A 145 3.08 12.03 42.32
C LEU A 145 2.55 11.66 43.72
N PRO A 146 3.36 11.86 44.79
CA PRO A 146 2.96 11.52 46.14
C PRO A 146 1.62 12.19 46.48
N SER A 147 0.73 11.44 47.13
CA SER A 147 -0.66 11.84 47.40
C SER A 147 -0.81 13.16 48.15
N ALA A 148 0.27 13.67 48.76
CA ALA A 148 0.34 14.93 49.48
C ALA A 148 0.04 16.17 48.61
N PHE A 149 0.07 16.08 47.27
CA PHE A 149 -0.27 17.18 46.36
C PHE A 149 -1.43 16.85 45.41
N LYS A 150 -2.33 15.93 45.77
CA LYS A 150 -3.58 15.68 45.02
C LYS A 150 -4.60 16.81 45.21
N THR A 151 -4.34 17.97 44.62
CA THR A 151 -5.45 18.80 44.11
C THR A 151 -6.09 18.06 42.93
N PRO A 152 -7.42 18.14 42.73
CA PRO A 152 -8.16 17.36 41.73
C PRO A 152 -7.85 17.84 40.30
N THR A 153 -6.69 17.47 39.77
CA THR A 153 -6.29 17.78 38.38
C THR A 153 -6.16 16.54 37.51
N SER A 154 -6.97 15.50 37.79
CA SER A 154 -7.17 14.34 36.90
C SER A 154 -7.43 14.78 35.44
N PHE A 155 -8.11 15.91 35.26
CA PHE A 155 -8.39 16.51 33.96
C PHE A 155 -7.14 16.97 33.17
N LEU A 156 -6.05 17.38 33.85
CA LEU A 156 -4.84 17.88 33.17
C LEU A 156 -3.98 16.76 32.59
N THR A 157 -3.86 15.62 33.27
CA THR A 157 -3.11 14.47 32.76
C THR A 157 -3.83 13.82 31.58
N PHE A 158 -5.17 13.70 31.68
CA PHE A 158 -6.04 13.29 30.58
C PHE A 158 -5.79 14.19 29.35
N ARG A 159 -5.85 15.52 29.50
CA ARG A 159 -5.60 16.50 28.41
C ARG A 159 -4.26 16.33 27.68
N ARG A 160 -3.19 15.90 28.37
CA ARG A 160 -1.85 15.76 27.75
C ARG A 160 -1.75 14.59 26.77
N ILE A 161 -2.34 13.44 27.09
CA ILE A 161 -2.34 12.28 26.19
C ILE A 161 -3.16 12.61 24.93
N TYR A 162 -4.30 13.29 25.05
CA TYR A 162 -5.06 13.74 23.88
C TYR A 162 -4.28 14.74 23.04
N LEU A 163 -3.54 15.67 23.65
CA LEU A 163 -2.67 16.57 22.90
C LEU A 163 -1.62 15.79 22.11
N GLN A 164 -0.98 14.79 22.70
CA GLN A 164 -0.02 13.94 21.99
C GLN A 164 -0.66 13.10 20.89
N ILE A 165 -1.87 12.57 21.10
CA ILE A 165 -2.64 11.88 20.06
C ILE A 165 -2.91 12.83 18.90
N VAL A 166 -3.40 14.04 19.17
CA VAL A 166 -3.67 15.06 18.16
C VAL A 166 -2.38 15.42 17.40
N LEU A 167 -1.27 15.66 18.11
CA LEU A 167 0.02 15.94 17.48
C LEU A 167 0.50 14.76 16.61
N CYS A 168 0.34 13.51 17.05
CA CYS A 168 0.65 12.33 16.25
C CYS A 168 -0.25 12.24 15.00
N LEU A 169 -1.55 12.51 15.13
CA LEU A 169 -2.49 12.52 14.01
C LEU A 169 -2.20 13.66 13.01
N LEU A 170 -1.75 14.83 13.46
CA LEU A 170 -1.28 15.90 12.57
C LEU A 170 -0.13 15.44 11.67
N ASN A 171 0.69 14.48 12.12
CA ASN A 171 1.76 13.90 11.30
C ASN A 171 1.25 12.91 10.23
N VAL A 172 -0.03 12.53 10.28
CA VAL A 172 -0.68 11.62 9.30
C VAL A 172 -1.46 12.40 8.24
N ILE A 173 -1.82 13.67 8.50
CA ILE A 173 -2.58 14.50 7.55
C ILE A 173 -1.92 14.64 6.17
N PRO A 174 -0.59 14.86 6.06
CA PRO A 174 -0.04 15.23 4.76
C PRO A 174 -0.01 14.10 3.73
N LYS A 175 0.07 12.85 4.17
CA LYS A 175 -0.06 11.64 3.34
C LYS A 175 -0.54 10.47 4.20
N THR A 176 -1.29 9.56 3.61
CA THR A 176 -1.66 8.30 4.26
C THR A 176 -0.43 7.49 4.59
N ILE A 177 -0.19 7.34 5.88
CA ILE A 177 0.91 6.56 6.43
C ILE A 177 0.37 5.52 7.40
N VAL A 178 -0.77 4.92 7.07
CA VAL A 178 -1.50 4.02 7.98
C VAL A 178 -0.67 2.84 8.40
N TRP A 179 0.05 2.24 7.46
CA TRP A 179 0.88 1.07 7.76
C TRP A 179 2.15 1.46 8.47
N TRP A 180 2.69 2.64 8.20
CA TRP A 180 3.78 3.22 8.98
C TRP A 180 3.35 3.47 10.43
N ALA A 181 2.28 4.21 10.65
CA ALA A 181 1.73 4.44 11.98
C ALA A 181 1.36 3.12 12.67
N GLY A 182 0.77 2.17 11.93
CA GLY A 182 0.45 0.82 12.39
C GLY A 182 1.68 0.01 12.81
N THR A 183 2.78 0.07 12.04
CA THR A 183 4.07 -0.55 12.45
C THR A 183 4.60 0.11 13.72
N GLY A 184 4.44 1.42 13.85
CA GLY A 184 4.71 2.17 15.06
C GLY A 184 3.93 1.66 16.26
N LEU A 185 2.61 1.54 16.14
CA LEU A 185 1.73 1.01 17.18
C LEU A 185 2.14 -0.41 17.60
N ALA A 186 2.40 -1.30 16.63
CA ALA A 186 2.79 -2.67 16.88
C ALA A 186 4.17 -2.77 17.58
N VAL A 187 5.18 -2.04 17.08
CA VAL A 187 6.51 -2.00 17.72
C VAL A 187 6.44 -1.37 19.10
N GLY A 188 5.69 -0.28 19.26
CA GLY A 188 5.46 0.38 20.54
C GLY A 188 4.89 -0.60 21.57
N PHE A 189 3.90 -1.41 21.17
CA PHE A 189 3.31 -2.44 22.03
C PHE A 189 4.34 -3.49 22.46
N LEU A 190 5.11 -4.06 21.51
CA LEU A 190 6.13 -5.07 21.80
C LEU A 190 7.24 -4.50 22.71
N VAL A 191 7.70 -3.28 22.43
CA VAL A 191 8.70 -2.60 23.23
C VAL A 191 8.16 -2.30 24.63
N ALA A 192 6.92 -1.85 24.76
CA ALA A 192 6.30 -1.59 26.06
C ALA A 192 6.21 -2.87 26.91
N LEU A 193 5.83 -4.00 26.32
CA LEU A 193 5.85 -5.31 26.99
C LEU A 193 7.28 -5.70 27.42
N ALA A 194 8.27 -5.52 26.54
CA ALA A 194 9.66 -5.83 26.85
C ALA A 194 10.22 -4.95 27.99
N VAL A 195 9.93 -3.65 27.97
CA VAL A 195 10.33 -2.70 29.03
C VAL A 195 9.67 -3.09 30.35
N SER A 196 8.37 -3.38 30.33
CA SER A 196 7.62 -3.81 31.52
C SER A 196 8.19 -5.10 32.11
N TYR A 197 8.48 -6.09 31.25
CA TYR A 197 9.13 -7.34 31.64
C TYR A 197 10.52 -7.11 32.24
N GLN A 198 11.37 -6.29 31.60
CA GLN A 198 12.73 -6.01 32.09
C GLN A 198 12.74 -5.23 33.39
N ARG A 199 11.80 -4.28 33.59
CA ARG A 199 11.64 -3.55 34.86
C ARG A 199 11.27 -4.52 35.97
N ARG A 200 10.33 -5.42 35.71
CA ARG A 200 9.92 -6.43 36.68
C ARG A 200 11.04 -7.39 37.06
N MET A 201 11.89 -7.77 36.11
CA MET A 201 13.05 -8.62 36.36
C MET A 201 14.20 -7.88 37.09
N GLY A 202 14.04 -6.58 37.40
CA GLY A 202 15.10 -5.76 38.01
C GLY A 202 16.33 -5.59 37.12
N ARG A 203 16.21 -5.87 35.81
CA ARG A 203 17.31 -5.79 34.83
C ARG A 203 17.32 -4.47 34.08
N TRP A 204 16.25 -3.68 34.18
CA TRP A 204 16.13 -2.39 33.52
C TRP A 204 16.97 -1.31 34.23
N GLY A 205 17.78 -0.57 33.47
CA GLY A 205 18.49 0.62 33.97
C GLY A 205 19.86 0.40 34.62
N GLY A 206 20.40 -0.82 34.67
CA GLY A 206 21.68 -1.10 35.32
C GLY A 206 21.60 -1.01 36.86
N LYS A 207 22.64 -0.52 37.54
CA LYS A 207 22.69 -0.40 39.03
C LYS A 207 21.66 0.59 39.63
N VAL A 208 20.68 1.05 38.88
CA VAL A 208 19.60 1.89 39.40
C VAL A 208 18.72 0.98 40.25
N LYS A 209 18.92 1.04 41.57
CA LYS A 209 18.04 0.35 42.52
C LYS A 209 16.63 0.86 42.26
N THR A 210 15.71 -0.05 41.91
CA THR A 210 14.27 0.25 41.96
C THR A 210 14.00 0.92 43.30
N SER A 211 13.39 2.11 43.27
CA SER A 211 13.18 2.85 44.50
C SER A 211 12.38 1.97 45.46
N ALA A 212 12.69 1.99 46.75
CA ALA A 212 11.93 1.22 47.74
C ALA A 212 10.42 1.56 47.66
N PHE A 213 10.11 2.78 47.22
CA PHE A 213 8.77 3.25 46.92
C PHE A 213 8.11 2.52 45.72
N GLU A 214 8.78 2.41 44.57
CA GLU A 214 8.27 1.59 43.45
C GLU A 214 8.09 0.14 43.88
N ARG A 215 9.07 -0.43 44.58
CA ARG A 215 8.95 -1.82 45.06
C ARG A 215 7.74 -2.00 45.97
N HIS A 216 7.52 -1.07 46.90
CA HIS A 216 6.36 -1.09 47.78
C HIS A 216 5.06 -0.90 47.00
N GLN A 217 4.98 0.02 46.03
CA GLN A 217 3.76 0.23 45.23
C GLN A 217 3.34 -1.03 44.46
N TRP A 218 4.30 -1.77 43.91
CA TRP A 218 4.04 -3.02 43.20
C TRP A 218 3.69 -4.19 44.14
N GLU A 219 4.18 -4.12 45.38
CA GLU A 219 3.86 -5.09 46.43
C GLU A 219 2.56 -4.74 47.16
N SER A 220 2.11 -3.48 47.14
CA SER A 220 0.99 -2.95 47.93
C SER A 220 -0.26 -2.58 47.15
N ASP A 221 -0.30 -2.70 45.81
CA ASP A 221 -1.55 -2.54 45.05
C ASP A 221 -2.51 -3.69 45.41
N PRO A 222 -3.55 -3.49 46.25
CA PRO A 222 -4.37 -4.57 46.80
C PRO A 222 -5.43 -5.08 45.82
N VAL A 223 -5.43 -4.60 44.58
CA VAL A 223 -6.47 -4.84 43.58
C VAL A 223 -6.52 -6.31 43.11
N VAL A 224 -5.58 -7.16 43.53
CA VAL A 224 -5.55 -8.59 43.14
C VAL A 224 -5.99 -9.53 44.27
N LEU A 225 -6.46 -9.02 45.42
CA LEU A 225 -7.09 -9.88 46.43
C LEU A 225 -8.58 -9.59 46.67
N VAL A 226 -9.15 -8.57 46.02
CA VAL A 226 -10.49 -8.09 46.39
C VAL A 226 -11.56 -8.26 45.30
N ASN A 227 -11.33 -8.80 44.10
CA ASN A 227 -12.44 -8.79 43.12
C ASN A 227 -12.57 -9.88 42.06
N GLU A 228 -11.78 -10.95 42.04
CA GLU A 228 -12.24 -12.15 41.29
C GLU A 228 -13.11 -13.06 42.17
N GLU A 229 -12.81 -13.19 43.47
CA GLU A 229 -13.76 -13.81 44.40
C GLU A 229 -14.95 -12.90 44.66
N GLU A 230 -14.82 -11.60 44.96
CA GLU A 230 -16.02 -10.77 45.22
C GLU A 230 -16.87 -10.48 43.97
N GLN A 231 -16.36 -10.31 42.74
CA GLN A 231 -17.24 -10.17 41.56
C GLN A 231 -17.85 -11.49 41.10
N PHE A 232 -17.15 -12.61 41.24
CA PHE A 232 -17.74 -13.92 40.98
C PHE A 232 -18.75 -14.29 42.07
N LEU A 233 -18.46 -13.94 43.34
CA LEU A 233 -19.38 -14.09 44.47
C LEU A 233 -20.54 -13.10 44.42
N PHE A 234 -20.43 -11.95 43.75
CA PHE A 234 -21.56 -11.03 43.52
C PHE A 234 -22.47 -11.56 42.41
N LEU A 235 -21.89 -12.12 41.34
CA LEU A 235 -22.67 -12.80 40.29
C LEU A 235 -23.30 -14.12 40.79
N THR A 236 -22.68 -14.83 41.74
CA THR A 236 -23.29 -16.02 42.35
C THR A 236 -24.17 -15.68 43.56
N LYS A 237 -23.94 -14.59 44.30
CA LYS A 237 -24.87 -14.15 45.36
C LYS A 237 -26.21 -13.74 44.83
N GLU A 238 -26.26 -13.12 43.65
CA GLU A 238 -27.53 -12.77 43.00
C GLU A 238 -28.27 -14.03 42.50
N ILE A 239 -27.59 -15.19 42.45
CA ILE A 239 -28.17 -16.51 42.13
C ILE A 239 -28.49 -17.31 43.41
N ASP A 240 -27.71 -17.15 44.49
CA ASP A 240 -27.91 -17.84 45.77
C ASP A 240 -28.91 -17.12 46.71
N GLU A 241 -29.15 -15.81 46.55
CA GLU A 241 -30.21 -15.09 47.28
C GLU A 241 -31.64 -15.48 46.84
N GLU A 242 -31.80 -16.22 45.73
CA GLU A 242 -33.05 -16.89 45.38
C GLU A 242 -33.15 -18.34 45.91
N LEU A 243 -32.07 -18.91 46.46
CA LEU A 243 -32.00 -20.33 46.81
C LEU A 243 -31.65 -20.64 48.28
N GLN A 244 -31.54 -19.64 49.16
CA GLN A 244 -31.07 -19.88 50.53
C GLN A 244 -31.96 -19.31 51.64
N ASP A 245 -33.27 -19.38 51.43
CA ASP A 245 -34.28 -19.29 52.49
C ASP A 245 -34.56 -20.69 53.08
N SER A 246 -33.52 -21.35 53.61
CA SER A 246 -33.61 -22.44 54.60
C SER A 246 -32.24 -23.06 54.84
N PHE A 247 -31.57 -22.68 55.92
CA PHE A 247 -30.97 -23.60 56.89
C PHE A 247 -30.22 -22.82 57.98
N GLU A 248 -30.74 -22.89 59.21
CA GLU A 248 -30.00 -22.53 60.42
C GLU A 248 -29.07 -23.68 60.83
N ALA A 249 -27.83 -23.36 61.25
CA ALA A 249 -27.31 -23.63 62.61
C ALA A 249 -25.77 -23.74 62.69
N SER A 250 -25.21 -22.81 63.48
CA SER A 250 -24.18 -22.96 64.52
C SER A 250 -22.71 -23.40 64.22
N PRO A 251 -21.78 -23.01 65.13
CA PRO A 251 -20.36 -22.81 64.83
C PRO A 251 -19.45 -23.89 65.41
N SER A 252 -18.28 -24.09 64.80
CA SER A 252 -17.05 -24.42 65.54
C SER A 252 -15.81 -24.21 64.67
N THR A 253 -14.92 -23.37 65.15
CA THR A 253 -13.56 -23.18 64.68
C THR A 253 -12.67 -24.31 65.20
N PRO A 254 -11.70 -24.78 64.40
CA PRO A 254 -10.44 -25.24 64.96
C PRO A 254 -9.29 -24.36 64.47
N TYR A 255 -8.51 -23.92 65.46
CA TYR A 255 -7.14 -23.45 65.32
C TYR A 255 -6.30 -24.45 64.51
N PHE A 256 -5.66 -24.00 63.43
CA PHE A 256 -4.60 -24.74 62.75
C PHE A 256 -3.36 -23.86 62.71
N ASN A 257 -2.41 -24.18 63.60
CA ASN A 257 -1.03 -23.70 63.55
C ASN A 257 -0.20 -24.68 62.70
N ASP A 258 0.91 -24.15 62.19
CA ASP A 258 2.04 -24.84 61.56
C ASP A 258 1.81 -25.40 60.14
N ILE A 259 2.06 -24.52 59.15
CA ILE A 259 2.49 -24.92 57.82
C ILE A 259 3.89 -24.33 57.59
N ASP A 260 4.85 -25.24 57.46
CA ASP A 260 6.23 -25.01 57.13
C ASP A 260 6.39 -24.10 55.89
N ALA A 261 7.29 -23.13 56.03
CA ALA A 261 7.71 -22.17 55.03
C ALA A 261 8.49 -22.84 53.88
N THR A 262 7.82 -23.69 53.10
CA THR A 262 8.32 -24.20 51.82
C THR A 262 7.84 -23.30 50.68
N GLY A 263 8.61 -22.24 50.45
CA GLY A 263 8.78 -21.50 49.19
C GLY A 263 7.54 -21.27 48.30
N PRO A 264 6.78 -20.16 48.49
CA PRO A 264 5.71 -19.76 47.59
C PRO A 264 6.23 -19.03 46.33
N THR A 265 7.29 -19.51 45.69
CA THR A 265 8.00 -18.71 44.69
C THR A 265 7.49 -18.86 43.25
N SER A 266 6.84 -19.96 42.85
CA SER A 266 6.38 -20.13 41.45
C SER A 266 4.97 -19.60 41.20
N ILE A 267 3.99 -19.96 42.04
CA ILE A 267 2.57 -19.64 41.82
C ILE A 267 2.29 -18.12 41.93
N GLN A 268 2.95 -17.41 42.86
CA GLN A 268 2.82 -15.95 42.94
C GLN A 268 3.45 -15.22 41.74
N GLN A 269 4.47 -15.82 41.10
CA GLN A 269 5.13 -15.23 39.95
C GLN A 269 4.25 -15.31 38.69
N GLU A 270 3.50 -16.40 38.51
CA GLU A 270 2.55 -16.55 37.41
C GLU A 270 1.37 -15.58 37.51
N ARG A 271 0.74 -15.45 38.69
CA ARG A 271 -0.39 -14.52 38.90
C ARG A 271 -0.03 -13.07 38.58
N LYS A 272 1.17 -12.63 38.98
CA LYS A 272 1.67 -11.27 38.68
C LYS A 272 1.91 -11.05 37.17
N LEU A 273 2.24 -12.09 36.39
CA LEU A 273 2.41 -11.97 34.92
C LEU A 273 1.07 -11.76 34.24
N SER A 274 0.07 -12.54 34.65
CA SER A 274 -1.30 -12.41 34.14
C SER A 274 -1.86 -11.01 34.35
N TYR A 275 -1.66 -10.41 35.53
CA TYR A 275 -2.18 -9.07 35.83
C TYR A 275 -1.57 -7.96 34.95
N THR A 276 -0.25 -7.96 34.74
CA THR A 276 0.39 -6.96 33.88
C THR A 276 -0.06 -7.12 32.42
N LEU A 277 -0.18 -8.36 31.96
CA LEU A 277 -0.70 -8.66 30.63
C LEU A 277 -2.16 -8.19 30.50
N CYS A 278 -3.01 -8.49 31.47
CA CYS A 278 -4.41 -8.09 31.50
C CYS A 278 -4.55 -6.56 31.49
N LYS A 279 -3.77 -5.84 32.30
CA LYS A 279 -3.74 -4.37 32.29
C LYS A 279 -3.26 -3.82 30.94
N ALA A 280 -2.18 -4.36 30.38
CA ALA A 280 -1.71 -3.96 29.06
C ALA A 280 -2.80 -4.19 27.99
N VAL A 281 -3.47 -5.34 28.02
CA VAL A 281 -4.56 -5.70 27.11
C VAL A 281 -5.74 -4.73 27.26
N LEU A 282 -6.25 -4.52 28.48
CA LEU A 282 -7.45 -3.72 28.74
C LEU A 282 -7.27 -2.23 28.45
N TYR A 283 -6.08 -1.66 28.67
CA TYR A 283 -5.86 -0.22 28.46
C TYR A 283 -5.25 0.11 27.09
N ILE A 284 -4.34 -0.73 26.58
CA ILE A 284 -3.61 -0.42 25.35
C ILE A 284 -4.37 -0.87 24.11
N LEU A 285 -5.00 -2.05 24.11
CA LEU A 285 -5.70 -2.53 22.92
C LEU A 285 -6.85 -1.62 22.48
N PRO A 286 -7.67 -1.03 23.38
CA PRO A 286 -8.68 -0.07 22.93
C PRO A 286 -8.07 1.17 22.28
N VAL A 287 -6.96 1.69 22.82
CA VAL A 287 -6.27 2.85 22.24
C VAL A 287 -5.69 2.49 20.87
N ILE A 288 -5.02 1.34 20.75
CA ILE A 288 -4.52 0.84 19.45
C ILE A 288 -5.67 0.65 18.48
N GLY A 289 -6.79 0.05 18.90
CA GLY A 289 -7.96 -0.20 18.07
C GLY A 289 -8.61 1.10 17.55
N ILE A 290 -8.81 2.09 18.43
CA ILE A 290 -9.35 3.40 18.05
C ILE A 290 -8.40 4.12 17.09
N LEU A 291 -7.10 4.17 17.41
CA LEU A 291 -6.12 4.82 16.54
C LEU A 291 -6.03 4.10 15.19
N PHE A 292 -6.05 2.78 15.17
CA PHE A 292 -6.06 2.00 13.95
C PHE A 292 -7.30 2.28 13.10
N PHE A 293 -8.49 2.37 13.71
CA PHE A 293 -9.71 2.71 12.99
C PHE A 293 -9.67 4.12 12.40
N ILE A 294 -9.18 5.12 13.16
CA ILE A 294 -8.98 6.49 12.66
C ILE A 294 -7.99 6.48 11.50
N LEU A 295 -6.85 5.79 11.64
CA LEU A 295 -5.85 5.69 10.60
C LEU A 295 -6.46 5.07 9.34
N VAL A 296 -7.13 3.92 9.43
CA VAL A 296 -7.81 3.27 8.30
C VAL A 296 -8.84 4.20 7.66
N GLY A 297 -9.64 4.92 8.45
CA GLY A 297 -10.59 5.92 7.95
C GLY A 297 -9.88 7.03 7.15
N CYS A 298 -8.79 7.59 7.68
CA CYS A 298 -7.95 8.53 6.94
C CYS A 298 -7.37 7.90 5.67
N ASN A 299 -6.95 6.63 5.70
CA ASN A 299 -6.47 5.92 4.52
C ASN A 299 -7.51 5.91 3.41
N GLN A 300 -8.74 5.54 3.76
CA GLN A 300 -9.83 5.43 2.81
C GLN A 300 -10.16 6.79 2.21
N LEU A 301 -10.23 7.85 3.03
CA LEU A 301 -10.51 9.21 2.56
C LEU A 301 -9.47 9.74 1.58
N HIS A 302 -8.19 9.45 1.80
CA HIS A 302 -7.10 9.90 0.93
C HIS A 302 -6.84 8.98 -0.27
N SER A 303 -7.08 7.67 -0.12
CA SER A 303 -6.96 6.71 -1.20
C SER A 303 -8.16 6.78 -2.14
N PHE A 304 -9.28 7.33 -1.68
CA PHE A 304 -10.41 7.64 -2.51
C PHE A 304 -10.02 8.69 -3.56
N LYS A 305 -9.89 8.24 -4.80
CA LYS A 305 -9.79 9.10 -5.95
C LYS A 305 -11.13 9.02 -6.68
N PRO A 306 -11.87 10.13 -6.81
CA PRO A 306 -13.05 10.11 -7.64
C PRO A 306 -12.63 9.84 -9.08
N ASP A 307 -13.51 9.16 -9.81
CA ASP A 307 -13.33 8.96 -11.23
C ASP A 307 -13.28 10.30 -11.96
N ILE A 308 -12.39 10.36 -12.95
CA ILE A 308 -12.19 11.56 -13.74
C ILE A 308 -13.34 11.68 -14.72
N SER A 309 -13.99 12.84 -14.72
CA SER A 309 -15.10 13.10 -15.63
C SER A 309 -14.62 13.12 -17.08
N SER A 310 -15.48 12.64 -17.99
CA SER A 310 -15.20 12.62 -19.42
C SER A 310 -14.84 13.99 -19.97
N ASP A 311 -15.54 15.05 -19.53
CA ASP A 311 -15.29 16.43 -19.96
C ASP A 311 -13.87 16.89 -19.60
N LEU A 312 -13.44 16.65 -18.36
CA LEU A 312 -12.12 17.01 -17.90
C LEU A 312 -11.04 16.27 -18.69
N LEU A 313 -11.23 14.97 -18.94
CA LEU A 313 -10.28 14.19 -19.72
C LEU A 313 -10.20 14.66 -21.18
N ASN A 314 -11.34 14.98 -21.77
CA ASN A 314 -11.45 15.46 -23.13
C ASN A 314 -10.74 16.81 -23.33
N GLU A 315 -10.86 17.73 -22.37
CA GLU A 315 -10.27 19.06 -22.47
C GLU A 315 -8.79 19.09 -22.06
N ALA A 316 -8.38 18.25 -21.10
CA ALA A 316 -7.05 18.34 -20.51
C ALA A 316 -5.91 17.81 -21.41
N ILE A 317 -6.20 16.86 -22.30
CA ILE A 317 -5.15 16.16 -23.08
C ILE A 317 -5.31 16.44 -24.58
N GLU A 318 -4.42 17.29 -25.09
CA GLU A 318 -4.27 17.63 -26.51
C GLU A 318 -5.61 17.72 -27.25
N PRO A 319 -6.53 18.63 -26.84
CA PRO A 319 -7.90 18.68 -27.35
C PRO A 319 -8.00 18.93 -28.87
N GLN A 320 -6.93 19.46 -29.48
CA GLN A 320 -6.83 19.64 -30.92
C GLN A 320 -6.64 18.35 -31.71
N THR A 321 -6.16 17.28 -31.07
CA THR A 321 -5.88 15.99 -31.75
C THR A 321 -7.20 15.21 -31.86
N PRO A 322 -7.59 14.75 -33.07
CA PRO A 322 -8.90 14.14 -33.31
C PRO A 322 -9.19 12.95 -32.40
N PHE A 323 -8.21 12.07 -32.20
CA PHE A 323 -8.34 10.94 -31.28
C PHE A 323 -7.44 11.12 -30.07
N LEU A 324 -8.01 10.94 -28.87
CA LEU A 324 -7.25 10.83 -27.65
C LEU A 324 -6.59 9.45 -27.56
N LEU A 325 -7.35 8.40 -27.85
CA LEU A 325 -6.92 7.02 -27.65
C LEU A 325 -7.38 6.12 -28.80
N THR A 326 -6.42 5.48 -29.45
CA THR A 326 -6.67 4.41 -30.41
C THR A 326 -6.15 3.10 -29.84
N LEU A 327 -7.06 2.16 -29.56
CA LEU A 327 -6.72 0.83 -29.07
C LEU A 327 -6.63 -0.16 -30.24
N VAL A 328 -5.44 -0.68 -30.51
CA VAL A 328 -5.20 -1.70 -31.52
C VAL A 328 -5.37 -3.08 -30.88
N LEU A 329 -6.53 -3.70 -31.10
CA LEU A 329 -6.80 -5.06 -30.66
C LEU A 329 -6.25 -6.03 -31.71
N MET A 330 -5.08 -6.57 -31.45
CA MET A 330 -4.42 -7.52 -32.34
C MET A 330 -5.00 -8.91 -32.20
N THR A 331 -5.23 -9.56 -33.33
CA THR A 331 -5.77 -10.93 -33.36
C THR A 331 -5.13 -11.77 -34.47
N ALA A 332 -4.93 -13.05 -34.17
CA ALA A 332 -4.31 -14.03 -35.05
C ALA A 332 -4.97 -15.41 -34.88
N PRO A 333 -4.96 -16.28 -35.91
CA PRO A 333 -5.45 -17.65 -35.78
C PRO A 333 -4.70 -18.41 -34.68
N ARG A 334 -5.44 -18.96 -33.71
CA ARG A 334 -4.90 -19.78 -32.62
C ARG A 334 -5.02 -21.27 -32.93
N LYS A 335 -4.25 -22.09 -32.21
CA LYS A 335 -4.40 -23.55 -32.26
C LYS A 335 -5.83 -23.94 -31.84
N ASN A 336 -6.39 -24.94 -32.50
CA ASN A 336 -7.73 -25.48 -32.24
C ASN A 336 -8.89 -24.50 -32.48
N GLY A 337 -8.67 -23.40 -33.22
CA GLY A 337 -9.74 -22.44 -33.55
C GLY A 337 -10.25 -21.63 -32.35
N ALA A 338 -9.52 -21.62 -31.23
CA ALA A 338 -9.87 -20.78 -30.09
C ALA A 338 -9.89 -19.30 -30.50
N SER A 339 -10.94 -18.57 -30.11
CA SER A 339 -11.06 -17.14 -30.37
C SER A 339 -11.68 -16.45 -29.16
N TYR A 340 -11.05 -15.35 -28.77
CA TYR A 340 -11.47 -14.54 -27.62
C TYR A 340 -11.92 -13.14 -28.05
N ILE A 341 -11.88 -12.82 -29.35
CA ILE A 341 -12.22 -11.51 -29.93
C ILE A 341 -13.58 -11.02 -29.43
N LYS A 342 -14.62 -11.87 -29.48
CA LYS A 342 -15.98 -11.51 -29.05
C LYS A 342 -16.03 -11.14 -27.57
N GLN A 343 -15.44 -11.96 -26.71
CA GLN A 343 -15.47 -11.72 -25.26
C GLN A 343 -14.68 -10.46 -24.88
N THR A 344 -13.47 -10.32 -25.44
CA THR A 344 -12.60 -9.18 -25.17
C THR A 344 -13.22 -7.89 -25.69
N LEU A 345 -13.64 -7.84 -26.96
CA LEU A 345 -14.21 -6.61 -27.53
C LEU A 345 -15.53 -6.21 -26.87
N THR A 346 -16.38 -7.16 -26.47
CA THR A 346 -17.59 -6.87 -25.67
C THR A 346 -17.21 -6.18 -24.36
N SER A 347 -16.22 -6.69 -23.62
CA SER A 347 -15.78 -6.06 -22.36
C SER A 347 -15.29 -4.62 -22.52
N TYR A 348 -14.82 -4.23 -23.72
CA TYR A 348 -14.40 -2.86 -24.01
C TYR A 348 -15.65 -2.03 -24.28
N LEU A 349 -16.50 -2.48 -25.19
CA LEU A 349 -17.72 -1.80 -25.63
C LEU A 349 -18.79 -1.67 -24.54
N ASP A 350 -18.74 -2.46 -23.47
CA ASP A 350 -19.61 -2.32 -22.31
C ASP A 350 -19.32 -1.05 -21.50
N ASN A 351 -18.17 -0.41 -21.73
CA ASN A 351 -17.82 0.89 -21.14
C ASN A 351 -18.14 2.08 -22.06
N PHE A 352 -18.65 1.85 -23.27
CA PHE A 352 -19.00 2.91 -24.22
C PHE A 352 -20.48 3.27 -24.06
N PRO A 353 -20.86 4.55 -24.21
CA PRO A 353 -22.25 4.97 -24.15
C PRO A 353 -23.06 4.40 -25.33
N ASP A 354 -24.31 3.99 -25.09
CA ASP A 354 -25.17 3.39 -26.13
C ASP A 354 -25.67 4.42 -27.16
N GLU A 355 -26.04 5.63 -26.74
CA GLU A 355 -26.70 6.63 -27.60
C GLU A 355 -26.16 8.06 -27.45
N ALA A 356 -25.58 8.42 -26.29
CA ALA A 356 -25.12 9.78 -26.02
C ALA A 356 -23.78 10.11 -26.71
N VAL A 357 -23.67 11.32 -27.23
CA VAL A 357 -22.40 11.90 -27.70
C VAL A 357 -21.63 12.40 -26.49
N ASP A 358 -21.14 11.50 -25.65
CA ASP A 358 -20.05 11.87 -24.75
C ASP A 358 -18.86 12.29 -25.64
N PRO A 359 -18.42 13.57 -25.58
CA PRO A 359 -17.38 14.08 -26.46
C PRO A 359 -16.08 13.29 -26.36
N LEU A 360 -15.76 12.75 -25.18
CA LEU A 360 -14.58 11.92 -24.97
C LEU A 360 -14.62 10.68 -25.86
N TYR A 361 -15.74 9.95 -25.86
CA TYR A 361 -15.87 8.69 -26.60
C TYR A 361 -15.92 8.88 -28.12
N SER A 362 -16.16 10.11 -28.60
CA SER A 362 -15.96 10.45 -30.02
C SER A 362 -14.48 10.46 -30.43
N ARG A 363 -13.58 10.61 -29.45
CA ARG A 363 -12.12 10.62 -29.60
C ARG A 363 -11.46 9.32 -29.14
N ILE A 364 -12.25 8.29 -28.81
CA ILE A 364 -11.74 6.95 -28.49
C ILE A 364 -12.24 5.97 -29.54
N GLN A 365 -11.32 5.21 -30.13
CA GLN A 365 -11.64 4.18 -31.11
C GLN A 365 -10.86 2.89 -30.85
N ILE A 366 -11.43 1.77 -31.29
CA ILE A 366 -10.83 0.45 -31.24
C ILE A 366 -10.60 -0.02 -32.68
N VAL A 367 -9.37 -0.40 -33.01
CA VAL A 367 -9.02 -0.98 -34.30
C VAL A 367 -8.74 -2.46 -34.09
N VAL A 368 -9.62 -3.32 -34.57
CA VAL A 368 -9.36 -4.77 -34.60
C VAL A 368 -8.50 -5.06 -35.81
N TYR A 369 -7.26 -5.50 -35.55
CA TYR A 369 -6.24 -5.65 -36.57
C TYR A 369 -5.82 -7.11 -36.74
N THR A 370 -5.68 -7.53 -38.01
CA THR A 370 -5.05 -8.81 -38.36
C THR A 370 -4.30 -8.69 -39.69
N HIS A 371 -3.19 -9.44 -39.86
CA HIS A 371 -2.53 -9.60 -41.16
C HIS A 371 -2.80 -10.96 -41.80
N PHE A 372 -3.76 -11.72 -41.27
CA PHE A 372 -4.10 -13.04 -41.80
C PHE A 372 -5.25 -12.91 -42.81
N THR A 373 -4.98 -13.28 -44.06
CA THR A 373 -5.98 -13.28 -45.15
C THR A 373 -7.12 -14.25 -44.84
N GLU A 374 -6.78 -15.46 -44.39
CA GLU A 374 -7.74 -16.50 -44.01
C GLU A 374 -7.85 -16.56 -42.48
N PHE A 375 -8.93 -16.01 -41.93
CA PHE A 375 -9.18 -16.04 -40.50
C PHE A 375 -10.69 -15.97 -40.19
N GLU A 376 -11.34 -17.13 -40.20
CA GLU A 376 -12.80 -17.27 -40.04
C GLU A 376 -13.34 -16.61 -38.77
N GLN A 377 -12.64 -16.77 -37.62
CA GLN A 377 -13.12 -16.20 -36.36
C GLN A 377 -13.09 -14.67 -36.34
N TYR A 378 -12.21 -14.04 -37.13
CA TYR A 378 -12.24 -12.59 -37.35
C TYR A 378 -13.47 -12.18 -38.16
N ASP A 379 -13.79 -12.92 -39.23
CA ASP A 379 -14.97 -12.65 -40.07
C ASP A 379 -16.27 -12.83 -39.30
N GLU A 380 -16.36 -13.89 -38.48
CA GLU A 380 -17.50 -14.12 -37.59
C GLU A 380 -17.66 -13.02 -36.54
N ALA A 381 -16.55 -12.58 -35.92
CA ALA A 381 -16.59 -11.51 -34.93
C ALA A 381 -17.01 -10.20 -35.59
N LYS A 382 -16.46 -9.88 -36.77
CA LYS A 382 -16.83 -8.71 -37.55
C LYS A 382 -18.33 -8.73 -37.90
N ALA A 383 -18.82 -9.84 -38.45
CA ALA A 383 -20.24 -9.98 -38.79
C ALA A 383 -21.15 -9.81 -37.57
N TYR A 384 -20.76 -10.35 -36.40
CA TYR A 384 -21.48 -10.16 -35.14
C TYR A 384 -21.52 -8.68 -34.72
N PHE A 385 -20.37 -8.00 -34.65
CA PHE A 385 -20.31 -6.61 -34.20
C PHE A 385 -20.86 -5.60 -35.22
N ASP A 386 -20.91 -5.94 -36.51
CA ASP A 386 -21.60 -5.12 -37.53
C ASP A 386 -23.12 -5.02 -37.27
N THR A 387 -23.69 -5.93 -36.47
CA THR A 387 -25.09 -5.85 -36.01
C THR A 387 -25.29 -4.92 -34.81
N ILE A 388 -24.23 -4.54 -34.10
CA ILE A 388 -24.28 -3.77 -32.86
C ILE A 388 -24.00 -2.28 -33.18
N PRO A 389 -24.97 -1.36 -32.99
CA PRO A 389 -24.81 0.05 -33.37
C PRO A 389 -23.60 0.74 -32.74
N LYS A 390 -23.36 0.53 -31.43
CA LYS A 390 -22.20 1.07 -30.71
C LYS A 390 -20.87 0.60 -31.30
N ALA A 391 -20.79 -0.67 -31.69
CA ALA A 391 -19.58 -1.23 -32.29
C ALA A 391 -19.30 -0.61 -33.66
N ARG A 392 -20.33 -0.44 -34.51
CA ARG A 392 -20.16 0.21 -35.83
C ARG A 392 -19.60 1.64 -35.75
N LYS A 393 -19.87 2.34 -34.65
CA LYS A 393 -19.39 3.70 -34.43
C LYS A 393 -17.95 3.75 -33.93
N HIS A 394 -17.57 2.84 -33.04
CA HIS A 394 -16.30 2.91 -32.30
C HIS A 394 -15.27 1.87 -32.72
N VAL A 395 -15.65 0.86 -33.51
CA VAL A 395 -14.78 -0.24 -33.93
C VAL A 395 -14.49 -0.16 -35.42
N LYS A 396 -13.20 -0.14 -35.76
CA LYS A 396 -12.70 -0.24 -37.12
C LYS A 396 -12.03 -1.61 -37.33
N TRP A 397 -12.36 -2.26 -38.42
CA TRP A 397 -11.80 -3.56 -38.79
C TRP A 397 -10.73 -3.36 -39.86
N VAL A 398 -9.49 -3.79 -39.60
CA VAL A 398 -8.36 -3.69 -40.52
C VAL A 398 -7.76 -5.07 -40.75
N ARG A 399 -7.80 -5.53 -42.00
CA ARG A 399 -7.15 -6.76 -42.45
C ARG A 399 -6.08 -6.42 -43.50
N GLU A 400 -4.87 -6.93 -43.30
CA GLU A 400 -3.81 -6.94 -44.31
C GLU A 400 -3.65 -8.34 -44.90
N GLU A 401 -3.16 -8.41 -46.14
CA GLU A 401 -2.89 -9.69 -46.80
C GLU A 401 -1.63 -10.34 -46.21
N GLY A 402 -1.74 -11.61 -45.84
CA GLY A 402 -0.63 -12.38 -45.28
C GLY A 402 -1.06 -13.67 -44.60
N SER A 403 -0.06 -14.47 -44.23
CA SER A 403 -0.24 -15.74 -43.51
C SER A 403 0.93 -16.06 -42.56
N GLU A 404 1.92 -15.16 -42.43
CA GLU A 404 3.14 -15.42 -41.67
C GLU A 404 2.87 -15.40 -40.15
N MET A 405 3.19 -16.48 -39.44
CA MET A 405 3.08 -16.55 -37.97
C MET A 405 4.29 -15.89 -37.29
N ASN A 406 4.48 -14.59 -37.50
CA ASN A 406 5.57 -13.80 -36.92
C ASN A 406 5.03 -12.61 -36.13
N GLN A 407 5.00 -12.75 -34.80
CA GLN A 407 4.45 -11.74 -33.90
C GLN A 407 5.13 -10.37 -34.03
N ARG A 408 6.45 -10.32 -34.29
CA ARG A 408 7.18 -9.05 -34.46
C ARG A 408 6.69 -8.31 -35.70
N LYS A 409 6.58 -9.01 -36.83
CA LYS A 409 6.07 -8.42 -38.08
C LYS A 409 4.60 -8.01 -37.96
N HIS A 410 3.78 -8.81 -37.27
CA HIS A 410 2.39 -8.47 -36.95
C HIS A 410 2.30 -7.13 -36.21
N LEU A 411 3.08 -6.98 -35.12
CA LEU A 411 3.16 -5.74 -34.34
C LEU A 411 3.66 -4.54 -35.15
N ILE A 412 4.76 -4.71 -35.91
CA ILE A 412 5.32 -3.65 -36.75
C ILE A 412 4.25 -3.14 -37.74
N SER A 413 3.57 -4.07 -38.41
CA SER A 413 2.57 -3.70 -39.41
C SER A 413 1.36 -3.03 -38.78
N ALA A 414 0.84 -3.58 -37.68
CA ALA A 414 -0.27 -3.00 -36.92
C ALA A 414 0.04 -1.56 -36.47
N ILE A 415 1.19 -1.35 -35.81
CA ILE A 415 1.61 -0.05 -35.30
C ILE A 415 1.81 0.95 -36.44
N ARG A 416 2.45 0.56 -37.54
CA ARG A 416 2.66 1.47 -38.68
C ARG A 416 1.36 1.80 -39.37
N LYS A 417 0.55 0.79 -39.69
CA LYS A 417 -0.70 0.96 -40.41
C LYS A 417 -1.64 1.89 -39.66
N VAL A 418 -1.87 1.60 -38.37
CA VAL A 418 -2.81 2.39 -37.55
C VAL A 418 -2.16 3.69 -37.10
N GLY A 419 -0.94 3.64 -36.59
CA GLY A 419 -0.23 4.82 -36.06
C GLY A 419 0.11 5.87 -37.11
N THR A 420 0.22 5.52 -38.40
CA THR A 420 0.40 6.54 -39.46
C THR A 420 -0.92 7.04 -40.03
N ALA A 421 -1.95 6.18 -40.12
CA ALA A 421 -3.24 6.55 -40.68
C ALA A 421 -4.10 7.40 -39.73
N GLU A 422 -4.03 7.13 -38.43
CA GLU A 422 -4.83 7.81 -37.42
C GLU A 422 -4.01 8.89 -36.72
N ASP A 423 -4.60 10.09 -36.60
CA ASP A 423 -4.02 11.15 -35.78
C ASP A 423 -4.53 11.02 -34.34
N THR A 424 -3.73 10.33 -33.52
CA THR A 424 -4.07 9.96 -32.15
C THR A 424 -2.98 10.38 -31.17
N VAL A 425 -3.37 10.75 -29.95
CA VAL A 425 -2.40 11.06 -28.88
C VAL A 425 -1.75 9.76 -28.39
N TYR A 426 -2.59 8.77 -28.08
CA TYR A 426 -2.18 7.47 -27.57
C TYR A 426 -2.52 6.33 -28.51
N LEU A 427 -1.56 5.44 -28.69
CA LEU A 427 -1.74 4.16 -29.36
C LEU A 427 -1.58 3.02 -28.34
N GLY A 428 -2.70 2.39 -27.99
CA GLY A 428 -2.72 1.21 -27.13
C GLY A 428 -2.56 -0.07 -27.95
N ILE A 429 -1.69 -0.97 -27.52
CA ILE A 429 -1.55 -2.31 -28.08
C ILE A 429 -2.23 -3.30 -27.14
N MET A 430 -3.23 -4.00 -27.64
CA MET A 430 -4.05 -4.94 -26.87
C MET A 430 -4.06 -6.30 -27.57
N GLU A 431 -4.06 -7.37 -26.79
CA GLU A 431 -4.27 -8.73 -27.30
C GLU A 431 -5.75 -9.13 -27.18
N ASP A 432 -6.22 -9.99 -28.08
CA ASP A 432 -7.64 -10.35 -28.20
C ASP A 432 -8.19 -11.26 -27.10
N ASP A 433 -7.39 -11.61 -26.09
CA ASP A 433 -7.74 -12.43 -24.94
C ASP A 433 -7.52 -11.73 -23.59
N PHE A 434 -7.48 -10.39 -23.59
CA PHE A 434 -7.38 -9.54 -22.41
C PHE A 434 -8.62 -8.64 -22.23
N PRO A 435 -9.78 -9.20 -21.83
CA PRO A 435 -10.94 -8.40 -21.45
C PRO A 435 -10.63 -7.47 -20.26
N PHE A 436 -11.30 -6.32 -20.23
CA PHE A 436 -11.25 -5.43 -19.08
C PHE A 436 -11.92 -6.05 -17.86
N CYS A 437 -11.32 -5.79 -16.70
CA CYS A 437 -11.91 -6.07 -15.41
C CYS A 437 -13.03 -5.10 -15.08
N ALA A 438 -13.89 -5.43 -14.12
CA ALA A 438 -14.88 -4.48 -13.60
C ALA A 438 -14.19 -3.20 -13.11
N GLY A 439 -14.56 -2.04 -13.67
CA GLY A 439 -13.93 -0.74 -13.39
C GLY A 439 -12.55 -0.53 -14.03
N GLY A 440 -11.98 -1.53 -14.71
CA GLY A 440 -10.63 -1.44 -15.28
C GLY A 440 -10.52 -0.41 -16.41
N TRP A 441 -11.60 -0.20 -17.18
CA TRP A 441 -11.64 0.83 -18.22
C TRP A 441 -11.50 2.23 -17.63
N GLN A 442 -12.29 2.55 -16.61
CA GLN A 442 -12.24 3.85 -15.95
C GLN A 442 -10.88 4.08 -15.28
N GLU A 443 -10.31 3.06 -14.64
CA GLU A 443 -8.98 3.17 -14.04
C GLU A 443 -7.87 3.35 -15.09
N MET A 444 -8.03 2.82 -16.31
CA MET A 444 -7.12 3.10 -17.42
C MET A 444 -7.17 4.58 -17.80
N LEU A 445 -8.38 5.14 -17.95
CA LEU A 445 -8.56 6.56 -18.26
C LEU A 445 -7.99 7.45 -17.15
N ASN A 446 -8.24 7.10 -15.88
CA ASN A 446 -7.66 7.76 -14.71
C ASN A 446 -6.12 7.71 -14.76
N THR A 447 -5.55 6.55 -15.12
CA THR A 447 -4.08 6.36 -15.25
C THR A 447 -3.49 7.25 -16.33
N ILE A 448 -4.12 7.33 -17.51
CA ILE A 448 -3.66 8.19 -18.62
C ILE A 448 -3.71 9.67 -18.24
N TYR A 449 -4.78 10.11 -17.57
CA TYR A 449 -4.88 11.48 -17.09
C TYR A 449 -3.76 11.81 -16.09
N GLU A 450 -3.60 10.97 -15.07
CA GLU A 450 -2.58 11.20 -14.05
C GLU A 450 -1.17 11.13 -14.63
N ALA A 451 -0.94 10.31 -15.66
CA ALA A 451 0.31 10.32 -16.42
C ALA A 451 0.59 11.68 -17.04
N ASN A 452 -0.37 12.31 -17.74
CA ASN A 452 -0.18 13.65 -18.30
C ASN A 452 0.02 14.73 -17.22
N ARG A 453 -0.71 14.62 -16.11
CA ARG A 453 -0.67 15.63 -15.05
C ARG A 453 0.62 15.57 -14.23
N GLN A 454 1.07 14.38 -13.88
CA GLN A 454 2.20 14.18 -12.96
C GLN A 454 3.53 13.95 -13.67
N VAL A 455 3.50 13.41 -14.90
CA VAL A 455 4.70 13.12 -15.70
C VAL A 455 4.47 13.63 -17.14
N PRO A 456 4.49 14.95 -17.39
CA PRO A 456 4.12 15.51 -18.70
C PRO A 456 4.88 14.90 -19.89
N ASP A 457 6.16 14.54 -19.68
CA ASP A 457 7.03 13.94 -20.69
C ASP A 457 6.98 12.40 -20.72
N HIS A 458 5.95 11.77 -20.15
CA HIS A 458 5.83 10.31 -20.17
C HIS A 458 5.71 9.75 -21.59
N CYS A 459 6.40 8.63 -21.82
CA CYS A 459 6.31 7.92 -23.09
C CYS A 459 5.05 7.06 -23.25
N GLY A 460 4.32 6.84 -22.16
CA GLY A 460 3.08 6.07 -22.17
C GLY A 460 2.69 5.53 -20.80
N ALA A 461 1.65 4.71 -20.79
CA ALA A 461 1.16 3.98 -19.64
C ALA A 461 1.16 2.47 -19.91
N PHE A 462 1.30 1.66 -18.86
CA PHE A 462 1.15 0.20 -18.93
C PHE A 462 0.14 -0.26 -17.89
N ILE A 463 -0.88 -1.00 -18.35
CA ILE A 463 -2.07 -1.29 -17.54
C ILE A 463 -2.35 -2.78 -17.29
N THR A 464 -1.51 -3.68 -17.81
CA THR A 464 -1.75 -5.14 -17.76
C THR A 464 -0.43 -5.91 -17.74
N THR A 465 -0.29 -7.01 -18.47
CA THR A 465 0.90 -7.85 -18.53
C THR A 465 1.23 -8.23 -19.98
N GLY A 466 2.45 -8.73 -20.20
CA GLY A 466 2.88 -9.22 -21.52
C GLY A 466 2.85 -8.12 -22.58
N GLY A 467 2.34 -8.45 -23.78
CA GLY A 467 2.24 -7.53 -24.90
C GLY A 467 0.96 -6.70 -24.95
N SER A 468 -0.03 -7.01 -24.12
CA SER A 468 -1.28 -6.25 -24.01
C SER A 468 -1.11 -5.00 -23.14
N GLY A 469 -2.04 -4.05 -23.23
CA GLY A 469 -2.14 -2.86 -22.39
C GLY A 469 -0.93 -1.93 -22.38
N LEU A 470 -0.07 -2.02 -23.39
CA LEU A 470 1.00 -1.06 -23.64
C LEU A 470 0.42 0.15 -24.38
N ILE A 471 0.27 1.28 -23.68
CA ILE A 471 -0.36 2.50 -24.19
C ILE A 471 0.72 3.55 -24.43
N PHE A 472 1.19 3.67 -25.65
CA PHE A 472 2.26 4.58 -26.04
C PHE A 472 1.74 5.95 -26.42
N LYS A 473 2.52 7.01 -26.19
CA LYS A 473 2.42 8.19 -27.04
C LYS A 473 2.70 7.78 -28.49
N ARG A 474 1.93 8.28 -29.44
CA ARG A 474 1.99 7.88 -30.86
C ARG A 474 3.41 7.88 -31.45
N SER A 475 4.18 8.94 -31.19
CA SER A 475 5.57 9.05 -31.66
C SER A 475 6.50 7.96 -31.11
N VAL A 476 6.29 7.55 -29.86
CA VAL A 476 7.06 6.47 -29.22
C VAL A 476 6.70 5.12 -29.81
N ALA A 477 5.39 4.84 -30.04
CA ALA A 477 4.98 3.61 -30.71
C ALA A 477 5.63 3.45 -32.09
N LEU A 478 5.60 4.52 -32.90
CA LEU A 478 6.23 4.51 -34.22
C LEU A 478 7.74 4.29 -34.13
N THR A 479 8.41 4.89 -33.14
CA THR A 479 9.84 4.67 -32.88
C THR A 479 10.14 3.23 -32.48
N ALA A 480 9.28 2.63 -31.65
CA ALA A 480 9.42 1.25 -31.20
C ALA A 480 9.37 0.24 -32.37
N THR A 481 8.74 0.58 -33.50
CA THR A 481 8.75 -0.27 -34.70
C THR A 481 10.16 -0.49 -35.26
N PHE A 482 11.06 0.49 -35.17
CA PHE A 482 12.45 0.33 -35.63
C PHE A 482 13.23 -0.66 -34.74
N ILE A 483 12.91 -0.72 -33.45
CA ILE A 483 13.50 -1.69 -32.51
C ILE A 483 13.04 -3.10 -32.90
N LEU A 484 11.73 -3.28 -33.09
CA LEU A 484 11.16 -4.57 -33.51
C LEU A 484 11.73 -5.04 -34.86
N GLU A 485 11.93 -4.14 -35.82
CA GLU A 485 12.57 -4.48 -37.11
C GLU A 485 14.01 -4.95 -36.94
N ASN A 486 14.77 -4.28 -36.07
CA ASN A 486 16.12 -4.73 -35.76
C ASN A 486 16.10 -6.12 -35.11
N ASP A 487 15.17 -6.38 -34.20
CA ASP A 487 15.00 -7.70 -33.57
C ASP A 487 14.64 -8.78 -34.60
N VAL A 488 13.80 -8.46 -35.60
CA VAL A 488 13.53 -9.36 -36.74
C VAL A 488 14.82 -9.70 -37.48
N ARG A 489 15.65 -8.69 -37.82
CA ARG A 489 16.93 -8.91 -38.50
C ARG A 489 17.91 -9.73 -37.68
N VAL A 490 17.95 -9.54 -36.35
CA VAL A 490 18.77 -10.35 -35.44
C VAL A 490 18.31 -11.79 -35.47
N HIS A 491 17.00 -12.02 -35.40
CA HIS A 491 16.43 -13.36 -35.45
C HIS A 491 16.69 -14.06 -36.79
N GLU A 492 16.51 -13.37 -37.92
CA GLU A 492 16.79 -13.89 -39.28
C GLU A 492 18.27 -14.27 -39.48
N ARG A 493 19.19 -13.64 -38.74
CA ARG A 493 20.61 -13.99 -38.73
C ARG A 493 20.96 -15.14 -37.78
N GLY A 494 19.97 -15.78 -37.16
CA GLY A 494 20.16 -16.84 -36.17
C GLY A 494 20.52 -16.35 -34.76
N GLY A 495 20.38 -15.06 -34.48
CA GLY A 495 20.56 -14.49 -33.16
C GLY A 495 19.35 -14.71 -32.24
N LEU A 496 19.59 -14.65 -30.92
CA LEU A 496 18.52 -14.69 -29.92
C LEU A 496 17.91 -13.28 -29.77
N ALA A 497 16.83 -13.02 -30.48
CA ALA A 497 16.09 -11.77 -30.36
C ALA A 497 15.19 -11.76 -29.11
N THR A 498 15.18 -10.64 -28.39
CA THR A 498 14.31 -10.40 -27.23
C THR A 498 12.83 -10.55 -27.63
N PRO A 499 11.96 -11.17 -26.80
CA PRO A 499 10.53 -11.23 -27.07
C PRO A 499 9.93 -9.84 -27.39
N PRO A 500 9.00 -9.73 -28.36
CA PRO A 500 8.54 -8.45 -28.86
C PRO A 500 7.93 -7.54 -27.78
N ASP A 501 7.12 -8.12 -26.89
CA ASP A 501 6.53 -7.44 -25.74
C ASP A 501 7.61 -6.86 -24.80
N VAL A 502 8.66 -7.64 -24.51
CA VAL A 502 9.79 -7.20 -23.70
C VAL A 502 10.59 -6.10 -24.39
N SER A 503 10.76 -6.15 -25.72
CA SER A 503 11.41 -5.07 -26.48
C SER A 503 10.61 -3.77 -26.42
N LEU A 504 9.28 -3.86 -26.55
CA LEU A 504 8.36 -2.72 -26.42
C LEU A 504 8.40 -2.12 -25.00
N GLN A 505 8.35 -2.96 -23.96
CA GLN A 505 8.48 -2.53 -22.57
C GLN A 505 9.85 -1.90 -22.29
N ASN A 506 10.95 -2.48 -22.82
CA ASN A 506 12.29 -1.93 -22.69
C ASN A 506 12.43 -0.56 -23.37
N CYS A 507 11.71 -0.31 -24.47
CA CYS A 507 11.61 1.02 -25.06
C CYS A 507 10.90 1.99 -24.11
N MET A 508 9.75 1.64 -23.53
CA MET A 508 9.06 2.49 -22.54
C MET A 508 9.90 2.77 -21.29
N LEU A 509 10.74 1.82 -20.88
CA LEU A 509 11.68 1.98 -19.77
C LEU A 509 12.94 2.78 -20.13
N GLY A 510 13.09 3.18 -21.40
CA GLY A 510 14.25 3.90 -21.92
C GLY A 510 15.56 3.12 -21.91
N LYS A 511 15.49 1.79 -21.99
CA LYS A 511 16.67 0.92 -22.06
C LYS A 511 17.28 0.81 -23.46
N HIS A 512 16.53 1.20 -24.49
CA HIS A 512 17.02 1.29 -25.86
C HIS A 512 17.43 2.73 -26.19
N ASP A 513 18.51 2.90 -26.96
CA ASP A 513 19.04 4.22 -27.34
C ASP A 513 17.99 5.11 -28.01
N TYR A 514 17.16 4.52 -28.89
CA TYR A 514 16.07 5.19 -29.58
C TYR A 514 14.94 5.69 -28.65
N CYS A 515 14.84 5.13 -27.45
CA CYS A 515 13.80 5.48 -26.47
C CYS A 515 14.40 6.02 -25.17
N SER A 516 15.66 6.46 -25.18
CA SER A 516 16.37 6.92 -23.97
C SER A 516 15.66 8.08 -23.24
N SER A 517 14.91 8.91 -23.97
CA SER A 517 14.04 9.95 -23.40
C SER A 517 12.93 9.40 -22.49
N CYS A 518 12.58 8.12 -22.61
CA CYS A 518 11.55 7.48 -21.81
C CYS A 518 12.03 7.03 -20.43
N ALA A 519 13.34 7.08 -20.16
CA ALA A 519 13.91 6.57 -18.91
C ALA A 519 13.29 7.23 -17.67
N GLY A 520 12.67 6.41 -16.82
CA GLY A 520 12.01 6.87 -15.59
C GLY A 520 10.66 7.58 -15.79
N THR A 521 10.15 7.64 -17.03
CA THR A 521 8.92 8.37 -17.37
C THR A 521 7.70 7.45 -17.57
N MET A 522 7.91 6.13 -17.68
CA MET A 522 6.83 5.16 -17.84
C MET A 522 5.89 5.17 -16.64
N VAL A 523 4.60 5.31 -16.91
CA VAL A 523 3.54 5.21 -15.88
C VAL A 523 2.94 3.82 -15.92
N VAL A 524 2.65 3.26 -14.76
CA VAL A 524 2.13 1.90 -14.62
C VAL A 524 0.90 1.95 -13.72
N SER A 525 -0.17 1.28 -14.10
CA SER A 525 -1.35 1.16 -13.25
C SER A 525 -1.01 0.39 -11.97
N LYS A 526 -1.76 0.67 -10.90
CA LYS A 526 -1.54 0.00 -9.61
C LYS A 526 -1.84 -1.51 -9.68
N THR A 527 -2.80 -1.89 -10.52
CA THR A 527 -3.29 -3.25 -10.72
C THR A 527 -3.43 -3.58 -12.20
N LEU A 528 -3.47 -4.87 -12.54
CA LEU A 528 -3.84 -5.36 -13.85
C LEU A 528 -5.32 -5.02 -14.07
N LEU A 529 -5.55 -4.15 -15.06
CA LEU A 529 -6.88 -3.68 -15.43
C LEU A 529 -7.57 -4.62 -16.42
N GLN A 530 -6.84 -5.63 -16.90
CA GLN A 530 -7.31 -6.68 -17.79
C GLN A 530 -6.91 -8.06 -17.25
N GLY A 531 -7.76 -9.06 -17.48
CA GLY A 531 -7.49 -10.45 -17.11
C GLY A 531 -7.17 -11.30 -18.33
N HIS A 532 -6.26 -12.26 -18.23
CA HIS A 532 -5.87 -13.13 -19.34
C HIS A 532 -6.79 -14.35 -19.46
N LEU A 533 -7.50 -14.49 -20.58
CA LEU A 533 -8.35 -15.66 -20.88
C LEU A 533 -7.55 -16.83 -21.48
N GLY A 534 -6.50 -16.53 -22.24
CA GLY A 534 -5.71 -17.48 -23.02
C GLY A 534 -4.69 -18.31 -22.23
N TYR A 535 -4.89 -18.53 -20.92
CA TYR A 535 -3.90 -19.20 -20.05
C TYR A 535 -3.47 -20.58 -20.58
N ASN A 536 -4.36 -21.31 -21.24
CA ASN A 536 -4.13 -22.64 -21.81
C ASN A 536 -3.71 -22.63 -23.30
N THR A 537 -3.66 -21.45 -23.93
CA THR A 537 -3.35 -21.30 -25.36
C THR A 537 -2.13 -20.43 -25.61
N SER A 538 -1.23 -20.31 -24.63
CA SER A 538 0.01 -19.54 -24.76
C SER A 538 0.83 -20.00 -25.96
N THR A 539 1.35 -19.03 -26.72
CA THR A 539 2.24 -19.26 -27.85
C THR A 539 3.64 -19.73 -27.43
N SER A 540 4.02 -19.55 -26.16
CA SER A 540 5.33 -19.91 -25.60
C SER A 540 5.50 -21.41 -25.26
N GLY A 541 4.48 -22.24 -25.46
CA GLY A 541 4.54 -23.69 -25.24
C GLY A 541 4.26 -24.13 -23.80
N ASP A 542 4.62 -23.32 -22.81
CA ASP A 542 4.22 -23.50 -21.41
C ASP A 542 2.93 -22.71 -21.15
N GLY A 543 1.86 -23.42 -20.81
CA GLY A 543 0.61 -22.80 -20.37
C GLY A 543 0.80 -22.08 -19.04
N TYR A 544 0.12 -20.95 -18.87
CA TYR A 544 0.04 -20.28 -17.57
C TYR A 544 -1.00 -20.94 -16.69
N HIS A 545 -0.84 -20.85 -15.38
CA HIS A 545 -1.91 -21.29 -14.48
C HIS A 545 -3.11 -20.34 -14.64
N HIS A 546 -4.35 -20.86 -14.61
CA HIS A 546 -5.58 -20.04 -14.76
C HIS A 546 -5.63 -18.86 -13.79
N SER A 547 -5.04 -19.00 -12.60
CA SER A 547 -5.01 -17.90 -11.62
C SER A 547 -4.03 -16.79 -11.97
N GLN A 548 -3.08 -17.01 -12.89
CA GLN A 548 -2.07 -16.02 -13.27
C GLN A 548 -2.66 -14.94 -14.18
N PHE A 549 -2.17 -13.71 -13.99
CA PHE A 549 -2.53 -12.55 -14.82
C PHE A 549 -4.03 -12.26 -14.86
N GLN A 550 -4.72 -12.52 -13.74
CA GLN A 550 -6.13 -12.21 -13.61
C GLN A 550 -6.34 -10.79 -13.10
N CYS A 551 -7.57 -10.32 -13.19
CA CYS A 551 -7.98 -9.02 -12.68
C CYS A 551 -7.54 -8.76 -11.24
N GLY A 552 -7.10 -7.53 -10.96
CA GLY A 552 -6.72 -7.11 -9.61
C GLY A 552 -5.37 -7.63 -9.12
N TRP A 553 -4.68 -8.46 -9.92
CA TRP A 553 -3.25 -8.71 -9.71
C TRP A 553 -2.51 -7.38 -9.70
N ARG A 554 -1.51 -7.17 -8.85
CA ARG A 554 -0.68 -5.98 -9.00
C ARG A 554 0.23 -6.19 -10.20
N HIS A 555 0.65 -5.07 -10.74
CA HIS A 555 1.59 -5.06 -11.82
C HIS A 555 2.95 -5.71 -11.40
N PRO A 556 3.55 -6.58 -12.24
CA PRO A 556 4.85 -7.19 -11.94
C PRO A 556 6.06 -6.24 -12.08
N PHE A 557 5.83 -4.97 -12.44
CA PHE A 557 6.87 -3.95 -12.69
C PHE A 557 7.12 -3.07 -11.45
#